data_AF-A0A6F8ZTB0-F1
#
_entry.id   AF-A0A6F8ZTB0-F1
#
_cell.length_a   1.000
_cell.length_b   1.000
_cell.length_c   1.000
_cell.angle_alpha   90.00
_cell.angle_beta   90.00
_cell.angle_gamma   90.00
#
_symmetry.space_group_name_H-M   'P 1'
#
loop_
_entity.id
_entity.type
_entity.pdbx_description
1 polymer ?
#
loop_
_entity_poly.entity_id
_entity_poly.type
_entity_poly.pdbx_seq_one_letter_code
_entity_poly.pdbx_strand_id
1 'polypeptide(L)'
;YLKFGEFEETLHHFEKECKNKGKVVPKPRGNSLRDSKTLIIQKDLLSSFDDGDFKVFFELWTEYVPSEVRDCDPHAQKLEFYLHVHFTIFPLKIHLGRHDRADFEVRISHFKHYLETRGVALSQTTEFLPYYALPFVPNPMVHPSFRDLFQDSWMPEMKQELEKFLTVTLKVSNTPRLLSLYVSF
;
A
#
# COMPACT_ATOMS: atom_id res chain seq x y z
N TYR A 1 -20.58 7.20 -12.15
CA TYR A 1 -21.19 5.89 -12.41
C TYR A 1 -21.47 5.73 -13.89
N LEU A 2 -22.39 6.50 -14.50
CA LEU A 2 -22.68 6.38 -15.94
C LEU A 2 -21.43 6.50 -16.80
N LYS A 3 -20.54 7.46 -16.48
CA LYS A 3 -19.21 7.58 -17.10
C LYS A 3 -18.25 6.40 -16.86
N PHE A 4 -18.35 5.75 -15.69
CA PHE A 4 -17.48 4.62 -15.33
C PHE A 4 -17.97 3.29 -15.93
N GLY A 5 -19.28 3.12 -16.07
CA GLY A 5 -19.88 1.95 -16.73
C GLY A 5 -20.11 2.16 -18.23
N GLU A 6 -19.46 3.15 -18.84
CA GLU A 6 -19.52 3.45 -20.28
C GLU A 6 -20.95 3.59 -20.85
N PHE A 7 -21.91 4.00 -20.02
CA PHE A 7 -23.30 4.20 -20.41
C PHE A 7 -23.48 5.56 -21.09
N GLU A 8 -22.87 5.74 -22.26
CA GLU A 8 -22.79 7.02 -22.97
C GLU A 8 -24.17 7.56 -23.36
N GLU A 9 -25.04 6.70 -23.90
CA GLU A 9 -26.41 7.10 -24.28
C GLU A 9 -27.24 7.53 -23.07
N THR A 10 -27.12 6.79 -21.95
CA THR A 10 -27.82 7.12 -20.71
C THR A 10 -27.29 8.40 -20.09
N LEU A 11 -25.97 8.61 -20.13
CA LEU A 11 -25.34 9.84 -19.69
C LEU A 11 -25.86 11.04 -20.49
N HIS A 12 -25.92 10.92 -21.83
CA HIS A 12 -26.43 11.96 -22.71
C HIS A 12 -27.90 12.30 -22.40
N HIS A 13 -28.76 11.29 -22.26
CA HIS A 13 -30.17 11.50 -21.92
C HIS A 13 -30.34 12.14 -20.54
N PHE A 14 -29.57 11.69 -19.55
CA PHE A 14 -29.58 12.24 -18.20
C PHE A 14 -29.17 13.73 -18.19
N GLU A 15 -28.08 14.08 -18.87
CA GLU A 15 -27.64 15.47 -18.98
C GLU A 15 -28.70 16.36 -19.65
N LYS A 16 -29.34 15.87 -20.72
CA LYS A 16 -30.43 16.55 -21.41
C LYS A 16 -31.65 16.75 -20.49
N GLU A 17 -32.05 15.73 -19.75
CA GLU A 17 -33.22 15.80 -18.87
C GLU A 17 -32.98 16.76 -17.68
N CYS A 18 -31.78 16.72 -17.08
CA CYS A 18 -31.41 17.65 -16.01
C CYS A 18 -31.46 19.11 -16.48
N LYS A 19 -30.92 19.40 -17.68
CA LYS A 19 -30.96 20.73 -18.29
C LYS A 19 -32.40 21.21 -18.50
N ASN A 20 -33.27 20.34 -19.02
CA ASN A 20 -34.67 20.67 -19.27
C ASN A 20 -35.46 20.92 -17.98
N LYS A 21 -35.12 20.25 -16.87
CA LYS A 21 -35.77 20.41 -15.57
C LYS A 21 -35.11 21.49 -14.68
N GLY A 22 -34.18 22.29 -15.23
CA GLY A 22 -33.47 23.32 -14.47
C GLY A 22 -32.58 22.79 -13.35
N LYS A 23 -32.28 21.48 -13.35
CA LYS A 23 -31.40 20.86 -12.36
C LYS A 23 -29.96 20.94 -12.87
N VAL A 24 -29.08 21.56 -12.10
CA VAL A 24 -27.66 21.58 -12.43
C VAL A 24 -27.12 20.16 -12.20
N VAL A 25 -26.74 19.47 -13.27
CA VAL A 25 -25.91 18.26 -13.14
C VAL A 25 -24.68 18.68 -12.36
N PRO A 26 -24.36 18.07 -11.21
CA PRO A 26 -23.11 18.34 -10.54
C PRO A 26 -21.99 18.10 -11.54
N LYS A 27 -21.40 19.17 -12.09
CA LYS A 27 -20.12 19.04 -12.78
C LYS A 27 -19.20 18.29 -11.81
N PRO A 28 -18.35 17.37 -12.27
CA PRO A 28 -17.37 16.73 -11.39
C PRO A 28 -16.41 17.81 -10.89
N ARG A 29 -16.82 18.55 -9.85
CA ARG A 29 -16.00 19.46 -9.05
C ARG A 29 -15.03 18.67 -8.16
N GLY A 30 -14.86 17.37 -8.44
CA GLY A 30 -14.21 16.41 -7.57
C GLY A 30 -12.98 15.74 -8.18
N ASN A 31 -12.71 15.83 -9.49
CA ASN A 31 -11.53 15.13 -10.02
C ASN A 31 -10.25 15.91 -9.66
N SER A 32 -10.06 17.14 -10.11
CA SER A 32 -8.80 17.86 -9.87
C SER A 32 -8.41 18.00 -8.38
N LEU A 33 -9.33 18.36 -7.47
CA LEU A 33 -9.01 18.49 -6.05
C LEU A 33 -8.79 17.14 -5.33
N ARG A 34 -9.48 16.07 -5.76
CA ARG A 34 -9.28 14.73 -5.16
C ARG A 34 -8.10 14.00 -5.76
N ASP A 35 -7.86 14.16 -7.06
CA ASP A 35 -6.65 13.71 -7.74
C ASP A 35 -5.42 14.37 -7.09
N SER A 36 -5.50 15.66 -6.76
CA SER A 36 -4.48 16.34 -5.96
C SER A 36 -4.34 15.72 -4.56
N LYS A 37 -5.43 15.38 -3.88
CA LYS A 37 -5.37 14.72 -2.56
C LYS A 37 -4.72 13.33 -2.65
N THR A 38 -5.10 12.51 -3.63
CA THR A 38 -4.50 11.18 -3.84
C THR A 38 -3.04 11.28 -4.21
N LEU A 39 -2.64 12.30 -4.98
CA LEU A 39 -1.25 12.54 -5.33
C LEU A 39 -0.42 12.96 -4.11
N ILE A 40 -0.99 13.78 -3.22
CA ILE A 40 -0.36 14.16 -1.95
C ILE A 40 -0.17 12.91 -1.07
N ILE A 41 -1.22 12.10 -0.88
CA ILE A 41 -1.13 10.86 -0.09
C ILE A 41 -0.10 9.89 -0.68
N GLN A 42 -0.10 9.70 -2.00
CA GLN A 42 0.88 8.87 -2.67
C GLN A 42 2.30 9.39 -2.43
N LYS A 43 2.50 10.70 -2.53
CA LYS A 43 3.79 11.33 -2.25
C LYS A 43 4.22 11.14 -0.80
N ASP A 44 3.31 11.29 0.17
CA ASP A 44 3.60 11.17 1.60
C ASP A 44 3.94 9.71 1.98
N LEU A 45 3.25 8.73 1.37
CA LEU A 45 3.59 7.30 1.50
C LEU A 45 4.98 6.99 0.91
N LEU A 46 5.30 7.55 -0.25
CA LEU A 46 6.61 7.32 -0.87
C LEU A 46 7.74 8.04 -0.12
N SER A 47 7.51 9.23 0.42
CA SER A 47 8.52 9.91 1.23
C SER A 47 8.76 9.20 2.56
N SER A 48 7.70 8.73 3.25
CA SER A 48 7.87 7.95 4.47
C SER A 48 8.56 6.59 4.22
N PHE A 49 8.37 6.00 3.04
CA PHE A 49 9.16 4.85 2.59
C PHE A 49 10.65 5.21 2.41
N ASP A 50 10.96 6.29 1.69
CA ASP A 50 12.34 6.72 1.43
C ASP A 50 13.08 7.11 2.73
N ASP A 51 12.39 7.76 3.67
CA ASP A 51 12.94 8.23 4.95
C ASP A 51 12.98 7.12 6.02
N GLY A 52 12.33 5.98 5.77
CA GLY A 52 12.24 4.86 6.72
C GLY A 52 11.32 5.10 7.91
N ASP A 53 10.40 6.07 7.83
CA ASP A 53 9.40 6.37 8.85
C ASP A 53 8.23 5.39 8.78
N PHE A 54 8.44 4.22 9.39
CA PHE A 54 7.46 3.14 9.38
C PHE A 54 6.15 3.50 10.09
N LYS A 55 6.19 4.41 11.09
CA LYS A 55 4.98 4.79 11.84
C LYS A 55 4.05 5.59 10.95
N VAL A 56 4.58 6.67 10.37
CA VAL A 56 3.82 7.51 9.44
C VAL A 56 3.36 6.68 8.24
N PHE A 57 4.24 5.82 7.70
CA PHE A 57 3.88 4.97 6.59
C PHE A 57 2.68 4.06 6.91
N PHE A 58 2.72 3.31 8.01
CA PHE A 58 1.64 2.35 8.32
C PHE A 58 0.36 3.02 8.82
N GLU A 59 0.43 4.23 9.39
CA GLU A 59 -0.73 5.07 9.66
C GLU A 59 -1.44 5.44 8.35
N LEU A 60 -0.70 5.98 7.38
CA LEU A 60 -1.23 6.33 6.06
C LEU A 60 -1.72 5.09 5.29
N TRP A 61 -0.98 3.99 5.33
CA TRP A 61 -1.38 2.73 4.71
C TRP A 61 -2.71 2.24 5.27
N THR A 62 -2.87 2.27 6.60
CA THR A 62 -4.10 1.82 7.25
C THR A 62 -5.28 2.74 6.96
N GLU A 63 -5.04 4.05 6.87
CA GLU A 63 -6.08 5.05 6.59
C GLU A 63 -6.55 5.02 5.13
N TYR A 64 -5.64 4.86 4.17
CA TYR A 64 -5.92 5.09 2.75
C TYR A 64 -5.98 3.83 1.90
N VAL A 65 -5.41 2.71 2.32
CA VAL A 65 -5.58 1.42 1.65
C VAL A 65 -6.83 0.73 2.22
N PRO A 66 -7.86 0.45 1.41
CA PRO A 66 -9.10 -0.16 1.89
C PRO A 66 -8.85 -1.50 2.60
N SER A 67 -9.57 -1.77 3.70
CA SER A 67 -9.46 -3.03 4.43
C SER A 67 -9.71 -4.25 3.56
N GLU A 68 -10.65 -4.17 2.62
CA GLU A 68 -10.96 -5.28 1.70
C GLU A 68 -9.77 -5.60 0.80
N VAL A 69 -9.01 -4.58 0.38
CA VAL A 69 -7.78 -4.80 -0.39
C VAL A 69 -6.71 -5.41 0.51
N ARG A 70 -6.48 -4.83 1.69
CA ARG A 70 -5.44 -5.33 2.61
C ARG A 70 -5.70 -6.76 3.11
N ASP A 71 -6.96 -7.14 3.27
CA ASP A 71 -7.33 -8.40 3.91
C ASP A 71 -7.67 -9.50 2.89
N CYS A 72 -8.02 -9.17 1.65
CA CYS A 72 -8.43 -10.16 0.64
C CYS A 72 -7.56 -10.18 -0.63
N ASP A 73 -6.80 -9.13 -0.95
CA ASP A 73 -5.94 -9.11 -2.14
C ASP A 73 -4.57 -9.76 -1.84
N PRO A 74 -4.23 -10.91 -2.44
CA PRO A 74 -2.94 -11.58 -2.21
C PRO A 74 -1.73 -10.71 -2.59
N HIS A 75 -1.87 -9.84 -3.59
CA HIS A 75 -0.82 -8.93 -3.99
C HIS A 75 -0.59 -7.85 -2.93
N ALA A 76 -1.67 -7.28 -2.37
CA ALA A 76 -1.60 -6.32 -1.27
C ALA A 76 -1.00 -6.94 0.00
N GLN A 77 -1.40 -8.16 0.35
CA GLN A 77 -0.86 -8.90 1.51
C GLN A 77 0.63 -9.17 1.36
N LYS A 78 1.06 -9.61 0.16
CA LYS A 78 2.47 -9.82 -0.18
C LYS A 78 3.28 -8.53 -0.07
N LEU A 79 2.74 -7.42 -0.59
CA LEU A 79 3.41 -6.12 -0.52
C LEU A 79 3.49 -5.61 0.92
N GLU A 80 2.42 -5.68 1.70
CA GLU A 80 2.40 -5.32 3.14
C GLU A 80 3.46 -6.10 3.92
N PHE A 81 3.58 -7.42 3.66
CA PHE A 81 4.59 -8.26 4.27
C PHE A 81 6.01 -7.76 3.96
N TYR A 82 6.31 -7.50 2.68
CA TYR A 82 7.64 -7.02 2.30
C TYR A 82 7.93 -5.60 2.74
N LEU A 83 6.92 -4.74 2.88
CA LEU A 83 7.06 -3.42 3.50
C LEU A 83 7.47 -3.56 4.97
N HIS A 84 6.82 -4.47 5.71
CA HIS A 84 7.24 -4.78 7.08
C HIS A 84 8.69 -5.28 7.15
N VAL A 85 9.12 -6.16 6.24
CA VAL A 85 10.52 -6.59 6.15
C VAL A 85 11.45 -5.42 5.83
N HIS A 86 11.11 -4.58 4.85
CA HIS A 86 11.88 -3.42 4.43
C HIS A 86 12.09 -2.44 5.60
N PHE A 87 11.02 -2.03 6.28
CA PHE A 87 11.12 -1.11 7.41
C PHE A 87 11.88 -1.70 8.59
N THR A 88 11.87 -3.02 8.75
CA THR A 88 12.63 -3.72 9.77
C THR A 88 14.14 -3.62 9.53
N ILE A 89 14.58 -3.88 8.30
CA ILE A 89 16.00 -3.86 7.94
C ILE A 89 16.52 -2.46 7.59
N PHE A 90 15.64 -1.47 7.46
CA PHE A 90 16.00 -0.12 7.02
C PHE A 90 17.20 0.49 7.77
N PRO A 91 17.27 0.43 9.13
CA PRO A 91 18.42 0.97 9.85
C PRO A 91 19.73 0.27 9.50
N LEU A 92 19.68 -1.02 9.17
CA LEU A 92 20.85 -1.81 8.78
C LEU A 92 21.34 -1.49 7.36
N LYS A 93 20.49 -0.92 6.49
CA LYS A 93 20.86 -0.54 5.12
C LYS A 93 21.44 0.86 5.03
N ILE A 94 20.89 1.81 5.78
CA ILE A 94 21.25 3.24 5.67
C ILE A 94 22.42 3.61 6.59
N HIS A 95 22.62 2.89 7.70
CA HIS A 95 23.61 3.25 8.71
C HIS A 95 24.46 2.05 9.15
N LEU A 96 25.77 2.25 9.23
CA LEU A 96 26.78 1.23 9.59
C LEU A 96 27.34 1.43 11.03
N GLY A 97 26.51 1.87 11.98
CA GLY A 97 26.90 2.35 13.30
C GLY A 97 26.16 1.74 14.51
N ARG A 98 26.52 2.20 15.71
CA ARG A 98 26.01 1.67 17.00
C ARG A 98 24.59 2.14 17.36
N HIS A 99 24.16 3.31 16.89
CA HIS A 99 22.81 3.84 17.16
C HIS A 99 21.72 3.05 16.42
N ASP A 100 22.11 2.30 15.40
CA ASP A 100 21.21 1.59 14.48
C ASP A 100 20.71 0.28 15.07
N ARG A 101 21.47 -0.28 16.03
CA ARG A 101 21.08 -1.50 16.72
C ARG A 101 19.84 -1.28 17.57
N ALA A 102 19.74 -0.17 18.30
CA ALA A 102 18.58 0.10 19.13
C ALA A 102 17.30 0.29 18.28
N ASP A 103 17.40 1.00 17.16
CA ASP A 103 16.27 1.19 16.24
C ASP A 103 15.88 -0.14 15.57
N PHE A 104 16.86 -0.95 15.13
CA PHE A 104 16.61 -2.29 14.62
C PHE A 104 15.90 -3.20 15.63
N GLU A 105 16.32 -3.22 16.91
CA GLU A 105 15.69 -4.01 17.97
C GLU A 105 14.22 -3.60 18.24
N VAL A 106 13.91 -2.31 18.11
CA VAL A 106 12.51 -1.83 18.18
C VAL A 106 11.71 -2.34 16.98
N ARG A 107 12.23 -2.15 15.77
CA ARG A 107 11.53 -2.51 14.53
C ARG A 107 11.35 -4.02 14.36
N ILE A 108 12.35 -4.82 14.75
CA ILE A 108 12.27 -6.29 14.72
C ILE A 108 11.22 -6.81 15.73
N SER A 109 11.03 -6.12 16.86
CA SER A 109 9.97 -6.42 17.82
C SER A 109 8.58 -6.14 17.23
N HIS A 110 8.42 -5.02 16.51
CA HIS A 110 7.19 -4.73 15.76
C HIS A 110 6.93 -5.76 14.67
N PHE A 111 7.97 -6.17 13.94
CA PHE A 111 7.84 -7.19 12.91
C PHE A 111 7.45 -8.55 13.49
N LYS A 112 8.05 -8.94 14.61
CA LYS A 112 7.65 -10.15 15.34
C LYS A 112 6.16 -10.13 15.70
N HIS A 113 5.67 -9.02 16.24
CA HIS A 113 4.25 -8.86 16.55
C HIS A 113 3.36 -8.96 15.29
N TYR A 114 3.80 -8.39 14.17
CA TYR A 114 3.11 -8.52 12.89
C TYR A 114 3.03 -9.99 12.43
N LEU A 115 4.15 -10.74 12.49
CA LEU A 115 4.20 -12.16 12.14
C LEU A 115 3.25 -13.02 13.00
N GLU A 116 3.08 -12.66 14.27
CA GLU A 116 2.18 -13.34 15.23
C GLU A 116 0.71 -12.96 15.06
N THR A 117 0.40 -11.93 14.26
CA THR A 117 -0.96 -11.40 14.06
C THR A 117 -1.38 -11.46 12.59
N ARG A 118 -1.32 -10.34 11.85
CA ARG A 118 -1.74 -10.27 10.43
C ARG A 118 -0.87 -11.12 9.52
N GLY A 119 0.43 -11.22 9.84
CA GLY A 119 1.40 -11.94 9.04
C GLY A 119 1.15 -13.45 9.02
N VAL A 120 0.54 -14.03 10.09
CA VAL A 120 0.45 -15.49 10.30
C VAL A 120 -0.16 -16.25 9.12
N ALA A 121 -1.09 -15.65 8.39
CA ALA A 121 -1.73 -16.25 7.22
C ALA A 121 -0.72 -16.61 6.11
N LEU A 122 0.39 -15.87 6.04
CA LEU A 122 1.44 -16.04 5.05
C LEU A 122 2.47 -17.11 5.45
N SER A 123 2.37 -17.67 6.66
CA SER A 123 3.29 -18.71 7.16
C SER A 123 3.22 -20.03 6.38
N GLN A 124 2.17 -20.23 5.58
CA GLN A 124 2.00 -21.44 4.77
C GLN A 124 2.63 -21.30 3.37
N THR A 125 3.10 -20.11 3.00
CA THR A 125 3.69 -19.85 1.68
C THR A 125 5.21 -19.93 1.77
N THR A 126 5.80 -20.81 0.96
CA THR A 126 7.24 -21.11 0.99
C THR A 126 8.13 -19.89 0.76
N GLU A 127 7.67 -18.91 -0.03
CA GLU A 127 8.36 -17.64 -0.28
C GLU A 127 8.61 -16.86 1.02
N PHE A 128 7.67 -16.87 1.98
CA PHE A 128 7.75 -16.03 3.18
C PHE A 128 8.41 -16.72 4.37
N LEU A 129 8.48 -18.06 4.36
CA LEU A 129 9.01 -18.87 5.46
C LEU A 129 10.37 -18.38 6.00
N PRO A 130 11.37 -18.02 5.17
CA PRO A 130 12.67 -17.58 5.70
C PRO A 130 12.56 -16.36 6.62
N TYR A 131 11.62 -15.45 6.36
CA TYR A 131 11.48 -14.19 7.11
C TYR A 131 10.83 -14.39 8.49
N TYR A 132 10.17 -15.53 8.74
CA TYR A 132 9.71 -15.88 10.09
C TYR A 132 10.87 -16.17 11.05
N ALA A 133 12.04 -16.52 10.51
CA ALA A 133 13.25 -16.67 11.30
C ALA A 133 13.95 -15.33 11.57
N LEU A 134 13.63 -14.25 10.84
CA LEU A 134 14.33 -12.97 10.89
C LEU A 134 14.45 -12.40 12.33
N PRO A 135 13.40 -12.42 13.18
CA PRO A 135 13.50 -11.94 14.57
C PRO A 135 14.46 -12.73 15.47
N PHE A 136 14.87 -13.91 15.04
CA PHE A 136 15.72 -14.82 15.81
C PHE A 136 17.15 -14.89 15.25
N VAL A 137 17.44 -14.22 14.13
CA VAL A 137 18.78 -14.20 13.52
C VAL A 137 19.60 -13.06 14.13
N PRO A 138 20.73 -13.34 14.83
CA PRO A 138 21.51 -12.31 15.51
C PRO A 138 22.10 -11.24 14.59
N ASN A 139 22.40 -11.61 13.33
CA ASN A 139 22.89 -10.68 12.32
C ASN A 139 22.32 -11.06 10.93
N PRO A 140 21.24 -10.41 10.48
CA PRO A 140 20.61 -10.74 9.21
C PRO A 140 21.46 -10.33 7.99
N MET A 141 22.38 -9.38 8.12
CA MET A 141 23.21 -8.90 6.99
C MET A 141 24.15 -9.96 6.43
N VAL A 142 24.54 -10.94 7.25
CA VAL A 142 25.51 -11.99 6.87
C VAL A 142 24.82 -13.35 6.64
N HIS A 143 23.51 -13.44 6.86
CA HIS A 143 22.80 -14.70 6.77
C HIS A 143 22.37 -14.98 5.32
N PRO A 144 22.69 -16.16 4.74
CA PRO A 144 22.50 -16.41 3.31
C PRO A 144 21.04 -16.30 2.85
N SER A 145 20.08 -16.66 3.71
CA SER A 145 18.64 -16.56 3.40
C SER A 145 18.13 -15.13 3.23
N PHE A 146 18.89 -14.12 3.67
CA PHE A 146 18.48 -12.70 3.60
C PHE A 146 19.36 -11.88 2.67
N ARG A 147 20.27 -12.51 1.92
CA ARG A 147 21.21 -11.82 1.04
C ARG A 147 20.51 -10.82 0.11
N ASP A 148 19.37 -11.20 -0.43
CA ASP A 148 18.64 -10.40 -1.41
C ASP A 148 18.05 -9.12 -0.79
N LEU A 149 17.77 -9.11 0.52
CA LEU A 149 17.31 -7.92 1.25
C LEU A 149 18.33 -6.77 1.24
N PHE A 150 19.62 -7.12 1.19
CA PHE A 150 20.74 -6.18 1.28
C PHE A 150 21.37 -5.85 -0.07
N GLN A 151 20.79 -6.34 -1.17
CA GLN A 151 21.19 -5.91 -2.52
C GLN A 151 20.75 -4.47 -2.80
N ASP A 152 21.48 -3.80 -3.69
CA ASP A 152 21.19 -2.42 -4.13
C ASP A 152 19.86 -2.33 -4.88
N SER A 153 19.41 -3.43 -5.49
CA SER A 153 18.14 -3.49 -6.22
C SER A 153 16.91 -3.56 -5.32
N TRP A 154 17.04 -4.03 -4.08
CA TRP A 154 15.91 -4.26 -3.17
C TRP A 154 15.03 -3.03 -2.96
N MET A 155 15.66 -1.88 -2.65
CA MET A 155 14.90 -0.66 -2.34
C MET A 155 14.23 -0.07 -3.60
N PRO A 156 14.92 0.09 -4.75
CA PRO A 156 14.29 0.47 -6.00
C PRO A 156 13.14 -0.44 -6.43
N GLU A 157 13.30 -1.76 -6.35
CA GLU A 157 12.26 -2.73 -6.73
C GLU A 157 11.03 -2.65 -5.81
N MET A 158 11.25 -2.56 -4.49
CA MET A 158 10.17 -2.37 -3.51
C MET A 158 9.43 -1.06 -3.71
N LYS A 159 10.16 0.03 -3.96
CA LYS A 159 9.55 1.33 -4.24
C LYS A 159 8.72 1.29 -5.52
N GLN A 160 9.26 0.72 -6.58
CA GLN A 160 8.55 0.60 -7.85
C GLN A 160 7.26 -0.22 -7.70
N GLU A 161 7.28 -1.29 -6.92
CA GLU A 161 6.09 -2.11 -6.68
C GLU A 161 5.05 -1.37 -5.84
N LEU A 162 5.49 -0.66 -4.80
CA LEU A 162 4.63 0.23 -4.02
C LEU A 162 4.01 1.33 -4.89
N GLU A 163 4.78 1.99 -5.75
CA GLU A 163 4.29 3.05 -6.64
C GLU A 163 3.20 2.53 -7.59
N LYS A 164 3.41 1.37 -8.20
CA LYS A 164 2.41 0.70 -9.05
C LYS A 164 1.15 0.40 -8.26
N PHE A 165 1.30 -0.22 -7.08
CA PHE A 165 0.18 -0.56 -6.21
C PHE A 165 -0.64 0.67 -5.84
N LEU A 166 -0.01 1.74 -5.35
CA LEU A 166 -0.69 2.97 -4.95
C LEU A 166 -1.40 3.64 -6.13
N THR A 167 -0.79 3.60 -7.32
CA THR A 167 -1.40 4.15 -8.54
C THR A 167 -2.71 3.46 -8.89
N VAL A 168 -2.82 2.16 -8.65
CA VAL A 168 -4.05 1.40 -8.90
C VAL A 168 -5.02 1.58 -7.72
N THR A 169 -4.58 1.31 -6.51
CA THR A 169 -5.44 1.24 -5.32
C THR A 169 -6.07 2.58 -4.95
N LEU A 170 -5.29 3.67 -4.99
CA LEU A 170 -5.81 5.02 -4.68
C LEU A 170 -6.66 5.60 -5.82
N LYS A 171 -6.57 5.05 -7.04
CA LYS A 171 -7.52 5.36 -8.11
C LYS A 171 -8.81 4.55 -7.96
N VAL A 172 -8.75 3.31 -7.52
CA VAL A 172 -9.93 2.46 -7.28
C VAL A 172 -10.79 3.00 -6.15
N SER A 173 -10.23 3.66 -5.14
CA SER A 173 -11.01 4.40 -4.13
C SER A 173 -11.86 5.54 -4.72
N ASN A 174 -11.66 5.91 -5.99
CA ASN A 174 -12.49 6.88 -6.73
C ASN A 174 -13.67 6.22 -7.47
N THR A 175 -13.82 4.89 -7.38
CA THR A 175 -14.92 4.16 -8.02
C THR A 175 -16.24 4.49 -7.31
N PRO A 176 -17.29 4.93 -8.02
CA PRO A 176 -18.57 5.23 -7.40
C PRO A 176 -19.15 4.00 -6.72
N ARG A 177 -19.66 4.14 -5.48
CA ARG A 177 -20.35 3.06 -4.73
C ARG A 177 -21.45 2.36 -5.52
N LEU A 178 -22.10 3.07 -6.46
CA LEU A 178 -23.13 2.45 -7.30
C LEU A 178 -22.56 1.35 -8.22
N LEU A 179 -21.28 1.45 -8.60
CA LEU A 179 -20.59 0.41 -9.38
C LEU A 179 -20.31 -0.83 -8.51
N SER A 180 -19.90 -0.64 -7.26
CA SER A 180 -19.62 -1.75 -6.34
C SER A 180 -20.85 -2.56 -5.93
N LEU A 181 -22.06 -1.97 -6.03
CA LEU A 181 -23.32 -2.67 -5.74
C LEU A 181 -23.76 -3.64 -6.85
N TYR A 182 -23.23 -3.51 -8.07
CA TYR A 182 -23.64 -4.32 -9.22
C TYR A 182 -22.68 -5.46 -9.56
N VAL A 183 -21.52 -5.53 -8.91
CA VAL A 183 -20.54 -6.63 -9.08
C VAL A 183 -20.85 -7.82 -8.14
N SER A 184 -21.89 -7.72 -7.31
CA SER A 184 -22.24 -8.71 -6.28
C SER A 184 -23.26 -9.78 -6.73
N PHE A 185 -23.39 -10.06 -8.03
CA PHE A 185 -24.30 -11.09 -8.56
C PHE A 185 -23.55 -12.19 -9.30
#